data_AF-A0A660SRD8-F1
#
_entry.id   AF-A0A660SRD8-F1
#
_cell.length_a   1.000
_cell.length_b   1.000
_cell.length_c   1.000
_cell.angle_alpha   90.00
_cell.angle_beta   90.00
_cell.angle_gamma   90.00
#
_symmetry.space_group_name_H-M   'P 1'
#
loop_
_entity.id
_entity.type
_entity.pdbx_description
1 polymer ?
#
loop_
_entity_poly.entity_id
_entity_poly.type
_entity_poly.pdbx_seq_one_letter_code
_entity_poly.pdbx_strand_id
1 'polypeptide(L)'
;MKKIFNHPIVKIIEVLLILLLLAYVLKPFFKDSDKIVEILKSFNIIFLALGFFLLSFVVSMYPLIWRSILSKFGTKITIDKAYKSWIYSNVGKYMPGKIWQFAGRVMLTKEAYGEVIIFTILLETVIAGVAAIIVFLWGALVGGIFTAKWVKYLSIALPILIALLHPYFLKQILKILSKIRKLELHENFTMKY
;
A
#
# COMPACT_ATOMS: atom_id res chain seq x y z
N MET A 1 -23.68 -10.86 -17.69
CA MET A 1 -23.22 -10.70 -16.28
C MET A 1 -23.81 -9.49 -15.55
N LYS A 2 -23.92 -8.27 -16.14
CA LYS A 2 -24.55 -7.10 -15.47
C LYS A 2 -26.03 -7.26 -15.05
N LYS A 3 -26.80 -8.15 -15.70
CA LYS A 3 -28.24 -8.35 -15.42
C LYS A 3 -28.54 -9.06 -14.09
N ILE A 4 -27.62 -9.87 -13.57
CA ILE A 4 -27.82 -10.67 -12.35
C ILE A 4 -27.70 -9.78 -11.09
N PHE A 5 -26.73 -8.87 -11.06
CA PHE A 5 -26.48 -7.97 -9.92
C PHE A 5 -27.56 -6.89 -9.69
N ASN A 6 -28.42 -6.63 -10.69
CA ASN A 6 -29.51 -5.67 -10.55
C ASN A 6 -30.81 -6.30 -10.06
N HIS A 7 -30.85 -7.62 -9.84
CA HIS A 7 -32.04 -8.28 -9.32
C HIS A 7 -32.25 -7.86 -7.85
N PRO A 8 -33.47 -7.49 -7.43
CA PRO A 8 -33.75 -7.04 -6.06
C PRO A 8 -33.31 -8.06 -5.01
N ILE A 9 -33.39 -9.36 -5.34
CA ILE A 9 -32.95 -10.46 -4.49
C ILE A 9 -31.43 -10.40 -4.20
N VAL A 10 -30.60 -10.08 -5.19
CA VAL A 10 -29.14 -10.00 -5.00
C VAL A 10 -28.77 -8.84 -4.09
N LYS A 11 -29.45 -7.68 -4.21
CA LYS A 11 -29.25 -6.56 -3.29
C LYS A 11 -29.67 -6.88 -1.87
N ILE A 12 -30.77 -7.61 -1.68
CA ILE A 12 -31.23 -8.04 -0.36
C ILE A 12 -30.21 -8.99 0.27
N ILE A 13 -29.70 -9.97 -0.50
CA ILE A 13 -28.66 -10.90 -0.04
C ILE A 13 -27.38 -10.13 0.33
N GLU A 14 -26.95 -9.18 -0.49
CA GLU A 14 -25.78 -8.35 -0.22
C GLU A 14 -25.93 -7.53 1.08
N VAL A 15 -27.07 -6.87 1.28
CA VAL A 15 -27.37 -6.13 2.51
C VAL A 15 -27.40 -7.06 3.72
N LEU A 16 -28.07 -8.21 3.63
CA LEU A 16 -28.11 -9.19 4.71
C LEU A 16 -26.72 -9.72 5.05
N LEU A 17 -25.89 -9.98 4.05
CA LEU A 17 -24.51 -10.42 4.24
C LEU A 17 -23.69 -9.33 4.94
N ILE A 18 -23.81 -8.07 4.50
CA ILE A 18 -23.14 -6.92 5.15
C ILE A 18 -23.57 -6.79 6.61
N LEU A 19 -24.87 -6.88 6.90
CA LEU A 19 -25.40 -6.80 8.26
C LEU A 19 -24.92 -7.96 9.13
N LEU A 20 -24.85 -9.18 8.58
CA LEU A 20 -24.34 -10.35 9.28
C LEU A 20 -22.85 -10.21 9.59
N LEU A 21 -22.04 -9.76 8.63
CA LEU A 21 -20.62 -9.49 8.83
C LEU A 21 -20.39 -8.40 9.86
N LEU A 22 -21.15 -7.30 9.81
CA LEU A 22 -21.13 -6.24 10.81
C LEU A 22 -21.49 -6.78 12.20
N ALA A 23 -22.58 -7.55 12.32
CA ALA A 23 -22.98 -8.16 13.58
C ALA A 23 -21.90 -9.11 14.12
N TYR A 24 -21.25 -9.88 13.26
CA TYR A 24 -20.14 -10.76 13.65
C TYR A 24 -18.93 -9.98 14.17
N VAL A 25 -18.53 -8.91 13.48
CA VAL A 25 -17.41 -8.04 13.88
C VAL A 25 -17.72 -7.29 15.18
N LEU A 26 -18.97 -6.88 15.39
CA LEU A 26 -19.39 -6.13 16.58
C LEU A 26 -19.70 -7.01 17.78
N LYS A 27 -20.00 -8.30 17.59
CA LYS A 27 -20.36 -9.24 18.66
C LYS A 27 -19.37 -9.25 19.83
N PRO A 28 -18.03 -9.24 19.64
CA PRO A 28 -17.08 -9.22 20.76
C PRO A 28 -17.17 -7.95 21.61
N PHE A 29 -17.52 -6.81 21.01
CA PHE A 29 -17.64 -5.54 21.73
C PHE A 29 -18.78 -5.54 22.75
N PHE A 30 -19.87 -6.26 22.46
CA PHE A 30 -21.01 -6.37 23.37
C PHE A 30 -20.89 -7.55 24.34
N LYS A 31 -20.29 -8.68 23.89
CA LYS A 31 -20.22 -9.90 24.70
C LYS A 31 -19.04 -9.93 25.66
N ASP A 32 -17.91 -9.35 25.26
CA ASP A 32 -16.66 -9.37 26.02
C ASP A 32 -16.21 -7.94 26.37
N SER A 33 -17.16 -7.02 26.61
CA SER A 33 -16.91 -5.62 26.93
C SER A 33 -15.95 -5.44 28.11
N ASP A 34 -16.12 -6.23 29.17
CA ASP A 34 -15.30 -6.15 30.38
C ASP A 34 -13.85 -6.56 30.11
N LYS A 35 -13.65 -7.62 29.30
CA LYS A 35 -12.32 -8.07 28.88
C LYS A 35 -11.63 -7.04 27.99
N ILE A 36 -12.38 -6.36 27.11
CA ILE A 36 -11.84 -5.28 26.27
C ILE A 36 -11.35 -4.13 27.15
N VAL A 37 -12.15 -3.73 28.14
CA VAL A 37 -11.76 -2.66 29.09
C VAL A 37 -10.53 -3.06 29.90
N GLU A 38 -10.44 -4.32 30.34
CA GLU A 38 -9.28 -4.84 31.05
C GLU A 38 -8.03 -4.83 30.16
N ILE A 39 -8.14 -5.28 28.91
CA ILE A 39 -7.04 -5.22 27.93
C ILE A 39 -6.59 -3.78 27.71
N LEU A 40 -7.53 -2.85 27.50
CA LEU A 40 -7.20 -1.43 27.31
C LEU A 40 -6.50 -0.81 28.53
N LYS A 41 -6.88 -1.22 29.76
CA LYS A 41 -6.19 -0.79 30.99
C LYS A 41 -4.80 -1.42 31.13
N SER A 42 -4.60 -2.62 30.59
CA SER A 42 -3.31 -3.31 30.63
C SER A 42 -2.28 -2.77 29.62
N PHE A 43 -2.68 -1.84 28.73
CA PHE A 43 -1.78 -1.28 27.72
C PHE A 43 -0.65 -0.48 28.36
N ASN A 44 0.57 -0.85 28.01
CA ASN A 44 1.74 -0.06 28.34
C ASN A 44 1.78 1.20 27.48
N ILE A 45 1.59 2.36 28.12
CA ILE A 45 1.56 3.66 27.44
C ILE A 45 2.85 3.97 26.68
N ILE A 46 4.00 3.47 27.13
CA ILE A 46 5.30 3.67 26.47
C ILE A 46 5.32 2.90 25.15
N PHE A 47 4.91 1.64 25.14
CA PHE A 47 4.83 0.86 23.90
C PHE A 47 3.79 1.42 22.94
N LEU A 48 2.67 1.92 23.45
CA LEU A 48 1.65 2.58 22.63
C LEU A 48 2.20 3.87 21.98
N ALA A 49 2.85 4.73 22.76
CA ALA A 49 3.45 5.96 22.27
C ALA A 49 4.57 5.68 21.25
N LEU A 50 5.40 4.68 21.52
CA LEU A 50 6.45 4.24 20.60
C LEU A 50 5.85 3.73 19.29
N GLY A 51 4.83 2.87 19.36
CA GLY A 51 4.13 2.36 18.18
C GLY A 51 3.50 3.49 17.35
N PHE A 52 2.84 4.44 18.02
CA PHE A 52 2.27 5.62 17.37
C PHE A 52 3.35 6.47 16.67
N PHE A 53 4.48 6.72 17.34
CA PHE A 53 5.58 7.49 16.77
C PHE A 53 6.20 6.80 15.56
N LEU A 54 6.50 5.50 15.67
CA LEU A 54 7.07 4.71 14.58
C LEU A 54 6.13 4.66 13.38
N LEU A 55 4.84 4.45 13.61
CA LEU A 55 3.84 4.45 12.54
C LEU A 55 3.73 5.82 11.87
N SER A 56 3.67 6.89 12.67
CA SER A 56 3.60 8.27 12.15
C SER A 56 4.85 8.63 11.35
N PHE A 57 6.03 8.21 11.81
CA PHE A 57 7.28 8.40 11.10
C PHE A 57 7.28 7.68 9.75
N VAL A 58 6.89 6.39 9.74
CA VAL A 58 6.78 5.59 8.52
C VAL A 58 5.80 6.22 7.52
N VAL A 59 4.59 6.60 7.98
CA VAL A 59 3.58 7.26 7.14
C VAL A 59 4.11 8.58 6.57
N SER A 60 4.85 9.35 7.36
CA SER A 60 5.45 10.62 6.94
C SER A 60 6.54 10.45 5.88
N MET A 61 7.18 9.28 5.76
CA MET A 61 8.19 9.00 4.75
C MET A 61 7.60 8.65 3.37
N TYR A 62 6.38 8.14 3.30
CA TYR A 62 5.77 7.73 2.03
C TYR A 62 5.68 8.84 0.98
N PRO A 63 5.26 10.09 1.29
CA PRO A 63 5.25 11.18 0.33
C PRO A 63 6.64 11.47 -0.27
N LEU A 64 7.69 11.35 0.55
CA LEU A 64 9.08 11.55 0.12
C LEU A 64 9.57 10.42 -0.78
N ILE A 65 9.22 9.17 -0.45
CA ILE A 65 9.50 8.00 -1.30
C ILE A 65 8.83 8.16 -2.66
N TRP A 66 7.54 8.51 -2.68
CA TRP A 66 6.82 8.73 -3.92
C TRP A 66 7.41 9.88 -4.74
N ARG A 67 7.75 11.01 -4.10
CA ARG A 67 8.45 12.13 -4.76
C ARG A 67 9.78 11.68 -5.37
N SER A 68 10.54 10.84 -4.67
CA SER A 68 11.80 10.29 -5.18
C SER A 68 11.55 9.42 -6.40
N ILE A 69 10.57 8.52 -6.36
CA ILE A 69 10.16 7.71 -7.52
C ILE A 69 9.79 8.62 -8.68
N LEU A 70 8.90 9.61 -8.46
CA LEU A 70 8.42 10.54 -9.48
C LEU A 70 9.56 11.35 -10.12
N SER A 71 10.53 11.80 -9.31
CA SER A 71 11.71 12.54 -9.81
C SER A 71 12.53 11.75 -10.81
N LYS A 72 12.57 10.41 -10.66
CA LYS A 72 13.26 9.52 -11.59
C LYS A 72 12.51 9.35 -12.92
N PHE A 73 11.24 9.72 -12.99
CA PHE A 73 10.47 9.83 -14.24
C PHE A 73 10.49 11.26 -14.80
N GLY A 74 11.49 12.06 -14.44
CA GLY A 74 11.69 13.41 -14.98
C GLY A 74 10.81 14.50 -14.37
N THR A 75 9.88 14.16 -13.47
CA THR A 75 9.01 15.16 -12.82
C THR A 75 9.49 15.47 -11.40
N LYS A 76 10.00 16.69 -11.21
CA LYS A 76 10.42 17.17 -9.89
C LYS A 76 9.32 18.06 -9.31
N ILE A 77 8.81 17.69 -8.14
CA ILE A 77 7.83 18.49 -7.38
C ILE A 77 8.41 18.96 -6.04
N THR A 78 7.80 19.98 -5.45
CA THR A 78 8.15 20.44 -4.11
C THR A 78 7.72 19.41 -3.06
N ILE A 79 8.34 19.46 -1.88
CA ILE A 79 7.98 18.58 -0.75
C ILE A 79 6.51 18.82 -0.35
N ASP A 80 6.09 20.08 -0.22
CA ASP A 80 4.70 20.44 0.08
C ASP A 80 3.69 19.82 -0.91
N LYS A 81 3.95 19.92 -2.22
CA LYS A 81 3.12 19.26 -3.24
C LYS A 81 3.10 17.74 -3.06
N ALA A 82 4.24 17.12 -2.77
CA ALA A 82 4.28 15.68 -2.54
C ALA A 82 3.40 15.24 -1.36
N TYR A 83 3.47 15.94 -0.23
CA TYR A 83 2.63 15.66 0.94
C TYR A 83 1.14 15.87 0.63
N LYS A 84 0.75 17.03 0.09
CA LYS A 84 -0.65 17.31 -0.27
C LYS A 84 -1.19 16.26 -1.22
N SER A 85 -0.51 16.03 -2.34
CA SER A 85 -0.88 15.01 -3.33
C SER A 85 -1.05 13.63 -2.70
N TRP A 86 -0.11 13.21 -1.85
CA TRP A 86 -0.14 11.91 -1.20
C TRP A 86 -1.29 11.78 -0.20
N ILE A 87 -1.54 12.80 0.61
CA ILE A 87 -2.61 12.79 1.63
C ILE A 87 -3.98 12.76 0.95
N TYR A 88 -4.25 13.66 0.00
CA TYR A 88 -5.53 13.68 -0.73
C TYR A 88 -5.78 12.35 -1.45
N SER A 89 -4.75 11.77 -2.04
CA SER A 89 -4.80 10.45 -2.68
C SER A 89 -5.11 9.32 -1.69
N ASN A 90 -4.56 9.34 -0.47
CA ASN A 90 -4.85 8.31 0.52
C ASN A 90 -6.21 8.48 1.20
N VAL A 91 -6.64 9.71 1.49
CA VAL A 91 -8.01 10.00 1.96
C VAL A 91 -9.04 9.58 0.91
N GLY A 92 -8.73 9.79 -0.37
CA GLY A 92 -9.56 9.36 -1.48
C GLY A 92 -9.84 7.86 -1.52
N LYS A 93 -9.02 7.00 -0.91
CA LYS A 93 -9.28 5.55 -0.81
C LYS A 93 -10.55 5.21 -0.03
N TYR A 94 -10.93 6.09 0.90
CA TYR A 94 -12.10 5.92 1.73
C TYR A 94 -13.36 6.53 1.09
N MET A 95 -13.23 7.17 -0.07
CA MET A 95 -14.35 7.78 -0.78
C MET A 95 -14.95 6.82 -1.82
N PRO A 96 -16.29 6.80 -1.99
CA PRO A 96 -16.96 5.92 -2.93
C PRO A 96 -16.60 6.32 -4.37
N GLY A 97 -16.20 5.33 -5.16
CA GLY A 97 -15.68 5.51 -6.51
C GLY A 97 -14.16 5.38 -6.54
N LYS A 98 -13.66 4.32 -7.17
CA LYS A 98 -12.22 3.93 -7.18
C LYS A 98 -11.26 5.00 -7.74
N ILE A 99 -11.78 6.11 -8.28
CA ILE A 99 -11.03 7.20 -8.91
C ILE A 99 -10.38 8.16 -7.91
N TRP A 100 -10.97 8.34 -6.72
CA TRP A 100 -10.52 9.36 -5.76
C TRP A 100 -9.12 9.09 -5.23
N GLN A 101 -8.75 7.82 -5.14
CA GLN A 101 -7.39 7.42 -4.79
C GLN A 101 -6.34 8.01 -5.74
N PHE A 102 -6.66 8.22 -7.01
CA PHE A 102 -5.71 8.74 -8.01
C PHE A 102 -5.84 10.24 -8.20
N ALA A 103 -7.06 10.78 -8.01
CA ALA A 103 -7.40 12.18 -8.26
C ALA A 103 -6.46 13.15 -7.54
N GLY A 104 -6.17 12.93 -6.25
CA GLY A 104 -5.32 13.82 -5.46
C GLY A 104 -3.93 14.02 -6.08
N ARG A 105 -3.28 12.93 -6.53
CA ARG A 105 -1.96 13.03 -7.17
C ARG A 105 -2.03 13.57 -8.59
N VAL A 106 -3.04 13.17 -9.38
CA VAL A 106 -3.19 13.65 -10.77
C VAL A 106 -3.50 15.15 -10.82
N MET A 107 -4.39 15.64 -9.97
CA MET A 107 -4.84 17.03 -9.98
C MET A 107 -3.80 18.01 -9.43
N LEU A 108 -3.03 17.59 -8.42
CA LEU A 108 -2.05 18.43 -7.73
C LEU A 108 -0.64 18.32 -8.31
N THR A 109 -0.42 17.43 -9.27
CA THR A 109 0.88 17.16 -9.91
C THR A 109 0.75 17.27 -11.43
N LYS A 110 0.25 18.41 -11.91
CA LYS A 110 -0.02 18.67 -13.34
C LYS A 110 1.24 18.67 -14.21
N GLU A 111 2.41 18.71 -13.59
CA GLU A 111 3.72 18.64 -14.24
C GLU A 111 4.03 17.24 -14.78
N ALA A 112 3.37 16.20 -14.26
CA ALA A 112 3.50 14.83 -14.73
C ALA A 112 2.29 14.41 -15.57
N TYR A 113 2.54 13.59 -16.58
CA TYR A 113 1.49 12.86 -17.29
C TYR A 113 0.76 11.91 -16.33
N GLY A 114 -0.56 11.76 -16.51
CA GLY A 114 -1.39 10.92 -15.66
C GLY A 114 -0.93 9.47 -15.61
N GLU A 115 -0.40 8.96 -16.72
CA GLU A 115 0.16 7.61 -16.84
C GLU A 115 1.39 7.43 -15.94
N VAL A 116 2.29 8.43 -15.89
CA VAL A 116 3.45 8.43 -14.98
C VAL A 116 2.97 8.37 -13.55
N ILE A 117 1.96 9.18 -13.20
CA ILE A 117 1.43 9.24 -11.83
C ILE A 117 0.84 7.90 -11.41
N ILE A 118 -0.03 7.31 -12.25
CA ILE A 118 -0.62 5.99 -11.98
C ILE A 118 0.47 4.94 -11.82
N PHE A 119 1.47 4.97 -12.69
CA PHE A 119 2.55 4.02 -12.66
C PHE A 119 3.45 4.15 -11.42
N THR A 120 3.78 5.37 -11.01
CA THR A 120 4.55 5.61 -9.78
C THR A 120 3.77 5.23 -8.52
N ILE A 121 2.44 5.36 -8.51
CA ILE A 121 1.57 4.83 -7.45
C ILE A 121 1.64 3.30 -7.38
N LEU A 122 1.59 2.63 -8.53
CA LEU A 122 1.71 1.17 -8.60
C LEU A 122 3.08 0.71 -8.10
N LEU A 123 4.16 1.38 -8.53
CA LEU A 123 5.51 1.08 -8.06
C LEU A 123 5.65 1.26 -6.54
N GLU A 124 5.16 2.37 -6.00
CA GLU A 124 5.13 2.60 -4.55
C GLU A 124 4.40 1.46 -3.82
N THR A 125 3.24 1.03 -4.35
CA THR A 125 2.44 -0.05 -3.76
C THR A 125 3.18 -1.40 -3.81
N VAL A 126 3.82 -1.73 -4.94
CA VAL A 126 4.60 -2.97 -5.10
C VAL A 126 5.81 -2.95 -4.16
N ILE A 127 6.55 -1.84 -4.10
CA ILE A 127 7.70 -1.68 -3.21
C ILE A 127 7.27 -1.84 -1.74
N ALA A 128 6.20 -1.17 -1.33
CA ALA A 128 5.66 -1.27 0.03
C ALA A 128 5.19 -2.70 0.36
N GLY A 129 4.52 -3.37 -0.58
CA GLY A 129 4.07 -4.75 -0.41
C GLY A 129 5.22 -5.74 -0.27
N VAL A 130 6.25 -5.63 -1.12
CA VAL A 130 7.44 -6.48 -1.04
C VAL A 130 8.22 -6.20 0.26
N ALA A 131 8.36 -4.93 0.66
CA ALA A 131 8.98 -4.58 1.94
C ALA A 131 8.21 -5.19 3.13
N ALA A 132 6.88 -5.11 3.13
CA ALA A 132 6.06 -5.72 4.17
C ALA A 132 6.23 -7.25 4.24
N ILE A 133 6.29 -7.92 3.09
CA ILE A 133 6.56 -9.36 3.02
C ILE A 133 7.94 -9.68 3.60
N ILE A 134 8.97 -8.92 3.25
CA ILE A 134 10.33 -9.12 3.78
C ILE A 134 10.34 -8.97 5.31
N VAL A 135 9.74 -7.90 5.84
CA VAL A 135 9.67 -7.67 7.29
C VAL A 135 8.89 -8.79 7.99
N PHE A 136 7.77 -9.22 7.41
CA PHE A 136 6.98 -10.33 7.94
C PHE A 136 7.77 -11.64 7.97
N LEU A 137 8.41 -12.02 6.85
CA LEU A 137 9.19 -13.25 6.75
C LEU A 137 10.39 -13.22 7.71
N TRP A 138 11.07 -12.09 7.82
CA TRP A 138 12.14 -11.90 8.79
C TRP A 138 11.65 -12.07 10.23
N GLY A 139 10.57 -11.38 10.60
CA GLY A 139 9.98 -11.49 11.94
C GLY A 139 9.52 -12.91 12.27
N ALA A 140 8.90 -13.60 11.32
CA ALA A 140 8.44 -14.97 11.50
C ALA A 140 9.60 -15.99 11.59
N LEU A 141 10.72 -15.72 10.90
CA LEU A 141 11.96 -16.50 11.07
C LEU A 141 12.56 -16.32 12.46
N VAL A 142 12.76 -15.06 12.89
CA VAL A 142 13.33 -14.74 14.21
C VAL A 142 12.42 -15.24 15.34
N GLY A 143 11.10 -15.15 15.15
CA GLY A 143 10.09 -15.64 16.10
C GLY A 143 9.90 -17.16 16.13
N GLY A 144 10.65 -17.92 15.32
CA GLY A 144 10.62 -19.39 15.36
C GLY A 144 9.30 -20.01 14.87
N ILE A 145 8.52 -19.30 14.06
CA ILE A 145 7.21 -19.76 13.57
C ILE A 145 7.37 -20.90 12.55
N PHE A 146 8.50 -20.97 11.85
CA PHE A 146 8.75 -21.91 10.77
C PHE A 146 9.58 -23.12 11.19
N THR A 147 9.32 -24.28 10.57
CA THR A 147 10.15 -25.48 10.76
C THR A 147 11.53 -25.30 10.14
N ALA A 148 12.52 -26.09 10.59
CA ALA A 148 13.91 -26.01 10.11
C ALA A 148 14.06 -26.12 8.58
N LYS A 149 13.19 -26.89 7.92
CA LYS A 149 13.14 -27.00 6.46
C LYS A 149 12.75 -25.67 5.81
N TRP A 150 11.71 -25.00 6.30
CA TRP A 150 11.25 -23.71 5.78
C TRP A 150 12.23 -22.58 6.08
N VAL A 151 12.90 -22.61 7.24
CA VAL A 151 13.97 -21.65 7.58
C VAL A 151 15.06 -21.66 6.50
N LYS A 152 15.53 -22.83 6.05
CA LYS A 152 16.54 -22.93 4.99
C LYS A 152 16.10 -22.24 3.69
N TYR A 153 14.87 -22.47 3.23
CA TYR A 153 14.36 -21.86 2.00
C TYR A 153 14.17 -20.35 2.15
N LEU A 154 13.64 -19.90 3.29
CA LEU A 154 13.40 -18.49 3.56
C LEU A 154 14.69 -17.69 3.74
N SER A 155 15.73 -18.27 4.33
CA SER A 155 17.06 -17.65 4.43
C SER A 155 17.72 -17.39 3.06
N ILE A 156 17.34 -18.16 2.03
CA ILE A 156 17.79 -17.93 0.64
C ILE A 156 16.83 -16.98 -0.09
N ALA A 157 15.52 -17.12 0.12
CA ALA A 157 14.51 -16.30 -0.54
C ALA A 157 14.56 -14.82 -0.10
N LEU A 158 14.88 -14.54 1.17
CA LEU A 158 14.93 -13.18 1.71
C LEU A 158 15.99 -12.30 1.02
N PRO A 159 17.27 -12.72 0.91
CA PRO A 159 18.26 -11.98 0.13
C PRO A 159 17.83 -11.73 -1.31
N ILE A 160 17.14 -12.70 -1.95
CA ILE A 160 16.62 -12.54 -3.31
C ILE A 160 15.52 -11.49 -3.37
N LEU A 161 14.57 -11.50 -2.44
CA LEU A 161 13.50 -10.50 -2.34
C LEU A 161 14.07 -9.09 -2.08
N ILE A 162 15.08 -8.98 -1.20
CA ILE A 162 15.78 -7.72 -0.94
C ILE A 162 16.53 -7.26 -2.20
N ALA A 163 17.20 -8.17 -2.90
CA ALA A 163 17.85 -7.87 -4.17
C ALA A 163 16.85 -7.38 -5.21
N LEU A 164 15.65 -7.97 -5.29
CA LEU A 164 14.59 -7.55 -6.20
C LEU A 164 14.06 -6.13 -5.92
N LEU A 165 14.12 -5.66 -4.67
CA LEU A 165 13.83 -4.27 -4.33
C LEU A 165 14.92 -3.28 -4.76
N HIS A 166 16.10 -3.77 -5.13
CA HIS A 166 17.20 -2.91 -5.54
C HIS A 166 16.81 -2.10 -6.80
N PRO A 167 17.17 -0.79 -6.88
CA PRO A 167 16.82 0.08 -8.01
C PRO A 167 17.17 -0.48 -9.39
N TYR A 168 18.18 -1.35 -9.46
CA TYR A 168 18.57 -2.07 -10.67
C TYR A 168 17.46 -2.98 -11.22
N PHE A 169 16.82 -3.81 -10.39
CA PHE A 169 15.80 -4.74 -10.85
C PHE A 169 14.48 -4.04 -11.14
N LEU A 170 14.13 -3.03 -10.32
CA LEU A 170 13.02 -2.14 -10.63
C LEU A 170 13.20 -1.56 -12.04
N LYS A 171 14.38 -1.02 -12.39
CA LYS A 171 14.70 -0.53 -13.74
C LYS A 171 14.48 -1.57 -14.84
N GLN A 172 14.81 -2.84 -14.61
CA GLN A 172 14.60 -3.89 -15.60
C GLN A 172 13.12 -4.20 -15.82
N ILE A 173 12.33 -4.31 -14.75
CA ILE A 173 10.87 -4.51 -14.83
C ILE A 173 10.23 -3.34 -15.60
N LEU A 174 10.67 -2.11 -15.31
CA LEU A 174 10.24 -0.91 -16.02
C LEU A 174 10.50 -0.99 -17.54
N LYS A 175 11.70 -1.46 -17.92
CA LYS A 175 12.11 -1.60 -19.33
C LYS A 175 11.34 -2.71 -20.06
N ILE A 176 10.92 -3.76 -19.35
CA ILE A 176 10.12 -4.85 -19.93
C ILE A 176 8.68 -4.37 -20.13
N LEU A 177 8.10 -3.70 -19.12
CA LEU A 177 6.75 -3.16 -19.19
C LEU A 177 6.58 -2.10 -20.29
N SER A 178 7.62 -1.29 -20.54
CA SER A 178 7.59 -0.31 -21.64
C SER A 178 7.58 -0.96 -23.02
N LYS A 179 8.30 -2.06 -23.21
CA LYS A 179 8.32 -2.81 -24.47
C LYS A 179 6.99 -3.50 -24.77
N ILE A 180 6.31 -4.02 -23.75
CA ILE A 180 5.08 -4.80 -23.94
C ILE A 180 3.89 -3.92 -24.35
N ARG A 181 3.84 -2.66 -23.89
CA ARG A 181 2.60 -1.87 -24.01
C ARG A 181 2.52 -0.95 -25.23
N LYS A 182 3.57 -0.79 -26.06
CA LYS A 182 3.67 0.34 -27.01
C LYS A 182 3.18 1.65 -26.35
N LEU A 183 3.46 1.82 -25.05
CA LEU A 183 3.42 3.14 -24.47
C LEU A 183 4.54 3.85 -25.21
N GLU A 184 4.18 4.73 -26.13
CA GLU A 184 5.08 5.79 -26.57
C GLU A 184 5.45 6.53 -25.30
N LEU A 185 6.49 6.03 -24.66
CA LEU A 185 7.25 6.73 -23.67
C LEU A 185 7.77 7.93 -24.45
N HIS A 186 6.98 9.02 -24.48
CA HIS A 186 7.48 10.33 -24.86
C HIS A 186 8.88 10.44 -24.26
N GLU A 187 9.88 10.88 -25.03
CA GLU A 187 11.31 10.80 -24.70
C GLU A 187 11.67 11.14 -23.24
N ASN A 188 10.81 11.92 -22.56
CA ASN A 188 10.78 12.22 -21.14
C ASN A 188 10.56 11.06 -20.14
N PHE A 189 10.16 9.85 -20.57
CA PHE A 189 10.03 8.66 -19.71
C PHE A 189 11.36 7.91 -19.51
N THR A 190 12.42 8.36 -20.17
CA THR A 190 13.78 7.94 -19.85
C THR A 190 14.12 8.48 -18.47
N MET A 191 14.53 7.60 -17.55
CA MET A 191 14.96 8.09 -16.24
C MET A 191 16.16 9.00 -16.43
N LYS A 192 15.98 10.30 -16.16
CA LYS A 192 17.09 11.25 -16.14
C LYS A 192 17.95 10.90 -14.94
N TYR A 193 19.15 10.39 -15.24
CA TYR A 193 20.24 10.21 -14.29
C TYR A 193 20.92 11.55 -14.05
#